data_AF-A0A0C2JZB2-F1
#
_entry.id   AF-A0A0C2JZB2-F1
#
_cell.length_a   1.000
_cell.length_b   1.000
_cell.length_c   1.000
_cell.angle_alpha   90.00
_cell.angle_beta   90.00
_cell.angle_gamma   90.00
#
_symmetry.space_group_name_H-M   'P 1'
#
loop_
_entity.id
_entity.type
_entity.pdbx_description
1 polymer ?
#
loop_
_entity_poly.entity_id
_entity_poly.type
_entity_poly.pdbx_seq_one_letter_code
_entity_poly.pdbx_strand_id
1 'polypeptide(L)'
;MSEYRANVNRSQEKKVLFFKIYIFIFRDLKLLTDDRTQPFIELLLKYIRTPDPKLDYNSDALIDSINICVSYEPNKIMFINENGMFYFYNYFIKLMNKSVSKFVTTYKSIYNIDESLVSFLNRKKLNLCVIQIMKQLCETGDDECAKLLLTVFKMLHRLGIFDEMKFYCDKLLSWANSLILLDYQRKQSQLLIVHLSKIFSYILNGPKNKFQIDKLCKLINLSALFAIDLSRKLKDVSRGFGNFLVTQNNKLKFYVIYLSLVAFPIIDHKKDAFLREILLELTSSFRSFFEKFSIDYLPLEHQTIIVQYYVRSVVTLKINHFLLKNKNYSCFSKRIINETSLGNNC
;
A
#
# COMPACT_ATOMS: atom_id res chain seq x y z
N MET A 1 6.51 -46.09 -17.12
CA MET A 1 6.58 -45.04 -16.07
C MET A 1 8.01 -44.71 -15.58
N SER A 2 9.05 -45.49 -15.93
CA SER A 2 10.44 -45.26 -15.48
C SER A 2 11.15 -44.10 -16.21
N GLU A 3 10.98 -43.97 -17.53
CA GLU A 3 11.64 -42.93 -18.34
C GLU A 3 11.21 -41.50 -17.98
N TYR A 4 9.92 -41.31 -17.69
CA TYR A 4 9.39 -40.00 -17.27
C TYR A 4 10.04 -39.52 -15.97
N ARG A 5 10.21 -40.42 -14.97
CA ARG A 5 10.88 -40.08 -13.70
C ARG A 5 12.37 -39.77 -13.91
N ALA A 6 13.06 -40.53 -14.77
CA ALA A 6 14.46 -40.29 -15.08
C ALA A 6 14.67 -38.90 -15.73
N ASN A 7 13.76 -38.49 -16.64
CA ASN A 7 13.82 -37.17 -17.27
C ASN A 7 13.55 -36.01 -16.29
N VAL A 8 12.61 -36.18 -15.34
CA VAL A 8 12.33 -35.17 -14.32
C VAL A 8 13.53 -34.97 -13.40
N ASN A 9 14.16 -36.06 -12.93
CA ASN A 9 15.34 -35.98 -12.07
C ASN A 9 16.51 -35.27 -12.77
N ARG A 10 16.79 -35.62 -14.03
CA ARG A 10 17.85 -34.99 -14.82
C ARG A 10 17.58 -33.49 -15.04
N SER A 11 16.32 -33.09 -15.18
CA SER A 11 15.96 -31.67 -15.28
C SER A 11 16.21 -30.92 -13.97
N GLN A 12 15.96 -31.55 -12.82
CA GLN A 12 16.16 -30.93 -11.51
C GLN A 12 17.65 -30.76 -11.19
N GLU A 13 18.47 -31.77 -11.45
CA GLU A 13 19.94 -31.70 -11.29
C GLU A 13 20.54 -30.55 -12.10
N LYS A 14 20.08 -30.36 -13.35
CA LYS A 14 20.52 -29.24 -14.20
C LYS A 14 20.14 -27.89 -13.62
N LYS A 15 18.96 -27.75 -13.01
CA LYS A 15 18.54 -26.50 -12.35
C LYS A 15 19.39 -26.21 -11.11
N VAL A 16 19.63 -27.21 -10.27
CA VAL A 16 20.49 -27.06 -9.07
C VAL A 16 21.91 -26.67 -9.49
N LEU A 17 22.47 -27.33 -10.51
CA LEU A 17 23.78 -27.00 -11.05
C LEU A 17 23.80 -25.57 -11.60
N PHE A 18 22.76 -25.16 -12.33
CA PHE A 18 22.61 -23.80 -12.82
C PHE A 18 22.59 -22.78 -11.68
N PHE A 19 21.84 -23.01 -10.60
CA PHE A 19 21.86 -22.10 -9.45
C PHE A 19 23.23 -22.03 -8.78
N LYS A 20 23.98 -23.14 -8.69
CA LYS A 20 25.37 -23.13 -8.20
C LYS A 20 26.28 -22.28 -9.10
N ILE A 21 26.13 -22.39 -10.43
CA ILE A 21 26.88 -21.57 -11.39
C ILE A 21 26.50 -20.10 -11.26
N TYR A 22 25.20 -19.78 -11.16
CA TYR A 22 24.72 -18.42 -10.95
C TYR A 22 25.33 -17.81 -9.67
N ILE A 23 25.30 -18.56 -8.57
CA ILE A 23 25.90 -18.14 -7.29
C ILE A 23 27.40 -17.89 -7.45
N PHE A 24 28.09 -18.77 -8.19
CA PHE A 24 29.52 -18.64 -8.46
C PHE A 24 29.87 -17.39 -9.29
N ILE A 25 29.06 -17.06 -10.30
CA ILE A 25 29.27 -15.87 -11.16
C ILE A 25 29.03 -14.61 -10.33
N PHE A 26 27.87 -14.50 -9.70
CA PHE A 26 27.45 -13.29 -9.00
C PHE A 26 27.95 -13.21 -7.55
N ARG A 27 29.08 -13.85 -7.24
CA ARG A 27 29.86 -13.57 -6.02
C ARG A 27 30.98 -12.54 -6.26
N ASP A 28 31.34 -12.30 -7.52
CA ASP A 28 32.38 -11.36 -7.92
C ASP A 28 31.75 -10.11 -8.56
N LEU A 29 31.99 -8.95 -7.96
CA LEU A 29 31.51 -7.66 -8.44
C LEU A 29 32.07 -7.30 -9.83
N LYS A 30 33.25 -7.81 -10.19
CA LYS A 30 33.90 -7.52 -11.48
C LYS A 30 33.13 -8.08 -12.68
N LEU A 31 32.32 -9.11 -12.46
CA LEU A 31 31.57 -9.77 -13.52
C LEU A 31 30.23 -9.08 -13.81
N LEU A 32 29.79 -8.12 -13.01
CA LEU A 32 28.49 -7.47 -13.17
C LEU A 32 28.35 -6.67 -14.47
N THR A 33 29.46 -6.13 -14.97
CA THR A 33 29.52 -5.34 -16.21
C THR A 33 29.95 -6.19 -17.42
N ASP A 34 30.18 -7.49 -17.24
CA ASP A 34 30.52 -8.38 -18.34
C ASP A 34 29.22 -8.84 -19.04
N ASP A 35 29.03 -8.43 -20.29
CA ASP A 35 27.86 -8.76 -21.11
C ASP A 35 27.62 -10.29 -21.21
N ARG A 36 28.66 -11.11 -21.04
CA ARG A 36 28.55 -12.58 -21.05
C ARG A 36 27.78 -13.11 -19.84
N THR A 37 27.61 -12.32 -18.78
CA THR A 37 26.82 -12.72 -17.60
C THR A 37 25.33 -12.50 -17.79
N GLN A 38 24.91 -11.63 -18.71
CA GLN A 38 23.52 -11.28 -18.95
C GLN A 38 22.64 -12.53 -19.21
N PRO A 39 23.03 -13.46 -20.12
CA PRO A 39 22.23 -14.65 -20.39
C PRO A 39 21.95 -15.51 -19.15
N PHE A 40 22.81 -15.47 -18.12
CA PHE A 40 22.56 -16.18 -16.85
C PHE A 40 21.44 -15.53 -16.04
N ILE A 41 21.28 -14.20 -16.10
CA ILE A 41 20.18 -13.48 -15.45
C ILE A 41 18.87 -13.79 -16.16
N GLU A 42 18.84 -13.73 -17.50
CA GLU A 42 17.69 -14.15 -18.32
C GLU A 42 17.27 -15.58 -18.01
N LEU A 43 18.25 -16.48 -17.97
CA LEU A 43 17.98 -17.88 -17.70
C LEU A 43 17.48 -18.10 -16.27
N LEU A 44 18.01 -17.37 -15.28
CA LEU A 44 17.49 -17.40 -13.91
C LEU A 44 16.04 -16.96 -13.87
N LEU A 45 15.71 -15.79 -14.42
CA LEU A 45 14.37 -15.22 -14.43
C LEU A 45 13.37 -16.16 -15.14
N LYS A 46 13.81 -16.82 -16.21
CA LYS A 46 13.03 -17.85 -16.90
C LYS A 46 12.79 -19.08 -16.03
N TYR A 47 13.80 -19.57 -15.30
CA TYR A 47 13.65 -20.75 -14.46
C TYR A 47 12.73 -20.53 -13.25
N ILE A 48 12.87 -19.39 -12.57
CA ILE A 48 12.09 -19.10 -11.36
C ILE A 48 10.61 -18.81 -11.66
N ARG A 49 10.27 -18.55 -12.93
CA ARG A 49 8.88 -18.31 -13.36
C ARG A 49 8.00 -19.56 -13.29
N THR A 50 8.58 -20.74 -13.43
CA THR A 50 7.85 -22.03 -13.36
C THR A 50 8.07 -22.67 -12.00
N PRO A 51 7.07 -22.74 -11.11
CA PRO A 51 7.25 -23.32 -9.78
C PRO A 51 7.79 -24.75 -9.83
N ASP A 52 8.82 -25.04 -9.02
CA ASP A 52 9.36 -26.40 -8.85
C ASP A 52 9.41 -26.75 -7.36
N PRO A 53 8.50 -27.60 -6.86
CA PRO A 53 8.30 -27.76 -5.42
C PRO A 53 9.38 -28.59 -4.69
N LYS A 54 10.41 -29.10 -5.39
CA LYS A 54 11.30 -30.15 -4.82
C LYS A 54 12.80 -29.95 -5.06
N LEU A 55 13.27 -28.71 -5.17
CA LEU A 55 14.71 -28.46 -5.32
C LEU A 55 15.37 -28.22 -3.96
N ASP A 56 16.43 -28.98 -3.70
CA ASP A 56 17.34 -28.78 -2.57
C ASP A 56 18.51 -27.89 -3.02
N TYR A 57 18.55 -26.66 -2.51
CA TYR A 57 19.62 -25.69 -2.77
C TYR A 57 19.70 -24.68 -1.61
N ASN A 58 20.83 -23.98 -1.55
CA ASN A 58 21.05 -22.93 -0.56
C ASN A 58 20.36 -21.62 -0.97
N SER A 59 19.14 -21.37 -0.46
CA SER A 59 18.37 -20.16 -0.76
C SER A 59 19.06 -18.89 -0.28
N ASP A 60 19.78 -18.92 0.84
CA ASP A 60 20.50 -17.77 1.37
C ASP A 60 21.60 -17.33 0.40
N ALA A 61 22.43 -18.27 -0.06
CA ALA A 61 23.49 -17.99 -1.02
C ALA A 61 22.92 -17.43 -2.33
N LEU A 62 21.78 -17.95 -2.79
CA LEU A 62 21.12 -17.44 -4.00
C LEU A 62 20.61 -16.00 -3.82
N ILE A 63 20.01 -15.66 -2.67
CA ILE A 63 19.60 -14.29 -2.36
C ILE A 63 20.81 -13.36 -2.30
N ASP A 64 21.89 -13.78 -1.66
CA ASP A 64 23.12 -13.00 -1.55
C ASP A 64 23.71 -12.72 -2.95
N SER A 65 23.71 -13.71 -3.84
CA SER A 65 24.12 -13.53 -5.24
C SER A 65 23.15 -12.65 -6.04
N ILE A 66 21.83 -12.72 -5.79
CA ILE A 66 20.87 -11.78 -6.38
C ILE A 66 21.15 -10.36 -5.90
N ASN A 67 21.42 -10.16 -4.61
CA ASN A 67 21.78 -8.84 -4.06
C ASN A 67 22.99 -8.24 -4.75
N ILE A 68 24.03 -9.05 -4.99
CA ILE A 68 25.22 -8.63 -5.75
C ILE A 68 24.84 -8.32 -7.20
N CYS A 69 24.10 -9.23 -7.87
CA CYS A 69 23.66 -9.07 -9.25
C CYS A 69 22.90 -7.75 -9.50
N VAL A 70 21.97 -7.40 -8.59
CA VAL A 70 21.11 -6.21 -8.72
C VAL A 70 21.75 -4.94 -8.17
N SER A 71 22.99 -5.01 -7.67
CA SER A 71 23.77 -3.79 -7.37
C SER A 71 24.16 -3.03 -8.64
N TYR A 72 24.13 -3.69 -9.80
CA TYR A 72 24.22 -3.06 -11.12
C TYR A 72 22.83 -2.69 -11.66
N GLU A 73 22.62 -1.41 -11.98
CA GLU A 73 21.30 -0.87 -12.31
C GLU A 73 20.59 -1.53 -13.51
N PRO A 74 21.26 -1.85 -14.63
CA PRO A 74 20.63 -2.59 -15.74
C PRO A 74 20.05 -3.94 -15.32
N ASN A 75 20.75 -4.67 -14.44
CA ASN A 75 20.26 -5.95 -13.92
C ASN A 75 19.05 -5.74 -13.01
N LYS A 76 19.08 -4.70 -12.17
CA LYS A 76 17.95 -4.32 -11.32
C LYS A 76 16.68 -4.01 -12.13
N ILE A 77 16.83 -3.23 -13.20
CA ILE A 77 15.75 -2.91 -14.16
C ILE A 77 15.18 -4.19 -14.77
N MET A 78 16.06 -5.13 -15.13
CA MET A 78 15.65 -6.42 -15.69
C MET A 78 14.81 -7.23 -14.70
N PHE A 79 15.23 -7.31 -13.43
CA PHE A 79 14.46 -7.97 -12.36
C PHE A 79 13.07 -7.33 -12.19
N ILE A 80 12.96 -6.01 -12.30
CA ILE A 80 11.67 -5.32 -12.21
C ILE A 80 10.79 -5.65 -13.42
N ASN A 81 11.34 -5.53 -14.63
CA ASN A 81 10.61 -5.77 -15.88
C ASN A 81 10.13 -7.22 -16.00
N GLU A 82 10.88 -8.18 -15.46
CA GLU A 82 10.51 -9.61 -15.50
C GLU A 82 9.80 -10.09 -14.22
N ASN A 83 9.38 -9.20 -13.33
CA ASN A 83 8.73 -9.56 -12.06
C ASN A 83 9.57 -10.55 -11.20
N GLY A 84 10.90 -10.45 -11.28
CA GLY A 84 11.83 -11.44 -10.76
C GLY A 84 11.61 -11.73 -9.27
N MET A 85 11.36 -10.70 -8.45
CA MET A 85 11.14 -10.89 -7.02
C MET A 85 9.81 -11.55 -6.66
N PHE A 86 8.77 -11.40 -7.48
CA PHE A 86 7.52 -12.13 -7.30
C PHE A 86 7.66 -13.60 -7.67
N TYR A 87 8.33 -13.90 -8.79
CA TYR A 87 8.60 -15.28 -9.16
C TYR A 87 9.54 -15.95 -8.16
N PHE A 88 10.55 -15.22 -7.68
CA PHE A 88 11.40 -15.68 -6.60
C PHE A 88 10.59 -15.95 -5.33
N TYR A 89 9.69 -15.04 -4.95
CA TYR A 89 8.78 -15.28 -3.83
C TYR A 89 7.97 -16.57 -4.02
N ASN A 90 7.25 -16.73 -5.13
CA ASN A 90 6.40 -17.91 -5.34
C ASN A 90 7.17 -19.23 -5.43
N TYR A 91 8.39 -19.18 -5.96
CA TYR A 91 9.22 -20.36 -6.15
C TYR A 91 9.91 -20.79 -4.86
N PHE A 92 10.39 -19.84 -4.04
CA PHE A 92 11.30 -20.12 -2.94
C PHE A 92 10.63 -19.98 -1.55
N ILE A 93 9.54 -19.22 -1.37
CA ILE A 93 9.08 -18.77 -0.02
C ILE A 93 8.80 -19.92 0.95
N LYS A 94 8.21 -21.04 0.47
CA LYS A 94 7.91 -22.21 1.31
C LYS A 94 9.16 -22.85 1.91
N LEU A 95 10.33 -22.58 1.34
CA LEU A 95 11.63 -23.11 1.76
C LEU A 95 12.44 -22.08 2.57
N MET A 96 12.02 -20.81 2.59
CA MET A 96 12.82 -19.67 3.06
C MET A 96 12.53 -19.23 4.51
N ASN A 97 12.12 -20.13 5.41
CA ASN A 97 11.76 -19.75 6.79
C ASN A 97 12.86 -18.94 7.52
N LYS A 98 14.14 -19.17 7.20
CA LYS A 98 15.27 -18.44 7.79
C LYS A 98 15.66 -17.15 7.03
N SER A 99 15.24 -17.03 5.77
CA SER A 99 15.76 -16.02 4.82
C SER A 99 14.76 -14.89 4.52
N VAL A 100 13.58 -14.88 5.16
CA VAL A 100 12.52 -13.89 4.89
C VAL A 100 13.02 -12.45 5.04
N SER A 101 13.81 -12.16 6.08
CA SER A 101 14.35 -10.81 6.32
C SER A 101 15.32 -10.35 5.23
N LYS A 102 16.18 -11.26 4.74
CA LYS A 102 17.07 -11.00 3.60
C LYS A 102 16.27 -10.74 2.34
N PHE A 103 15.31 -11.62 2.02
CA PHE A 103 14.41 -11.45 0.88
C PHE A 103 13.70 -10.09 0.91
N VAL A 104 13.18 -9.69 2.08
CA VAL A 104 12.51 -8.38 2.26
C VAL A 104 13.45 -7.21 1.99
N THR A 105 14.69 -7.30 2.47
CA THR A 105 15.71 -6.28 2.20
C THR A 105 16.06 -6.22 0.71
N THR A 106 16.23 -7.38 0.07
CA THR A 106 16.55 -7.51 -1.36
C THR A 106 15.49 -6.87 -2.25
N TYR A 107 14.22 -7.26 -2.12
CA TYR A 107 13.21 -6.71 -3.04
C TYR A 107 12.98 -5.22 -2.78
N LYS A 108 13.09 -4.73 -1.52
CA LYS A 108 13.02 -3.29 -1.24
C LYS A 108 14.14 -2.53 -1.95
N SER A 109 15.36 -3.05 -1.94
CA SER A 109 16.49 -2.46 -2.67
C SER A 109 16.23 -2.45 -4.18
N ILE A 110 15.72 -3.55 -4.74
CA ILE A 110 15.42 -3.66 -6.17
C ILE A 110 14.38 -2.63 -6.61
N TYR A 111 13.27 -2.49 -5.88
CA TYR A 111 12.23 -1.51 -6.23
C TYR A 111 12.60 -0.07 -5.82
N ASN A 112 13.75 0.16 -5.19
CA ASN A 112 14.27 1.48 -4.87
C ASN A 112 15.14 2.06 -6.01
N ILE A 113 14.59 2.12 -7.23
CA ILE A 113 15.29 2.70 -8.39
C ILE A 113 15.22 4.22 -8.45
N ASP A 114 16.24 4.81 -9.08
CA ASP A 114 16.34 6.23 -9.38
C ASP A 114 15.34 6.68 -10.46
N GLU A 115 14.88 7.94 -10.37
CA GLU A 115 13.92 8.53 -11.31
C GLU A 115 14.51 8.70 -12.73
N SER A 116 15.83 8.86 -12.86
CA SER A 116 16.51 8.92 -14.16
C SER A 116 16.38 7.62 -14.97
N LEU A 117 16.09 6.49 -14.30
CA LEU A 117 16.00 5.17 -14.92
C LEU A 117 14.59 4.80 -15.37
N VAL A 118 13.60 5.70 -15.21
CA VAL A 118 12.19 5.43 -15.56
C VAL A 118 12.01 5.07 -17.02
N SER A 119 12.82 5.64 -17.92
CA SER A 119 12.75 5.36 -19.37
C SER A 119 13.08 3.92 -19.73
N PHE A 120 13.85 3.21 -18.89
CA PHE A 120 14.21 1.81 -19.09
C PHE A 120 13.15 0.82 -18.58
N LEU A 121 12.14 1.32 -17.87
CA LEU A 121 11.04 0.49 -17.39
C LEU A 121 10.02 0.22 -18.50
N ASN A 122 9.70 -1.05 -18.69
CA ASN A 122 8.69 -1.46 -19.63
C ASN A 122 7.30 -1.38 -18.96
N ARG A 123 6.56 -0.31 -19.24
CA ARG A 123 5.23 -0.04 -18.68
C ARG A 123 4.23 -1.20 -18.88
N LYS A 124 4.25 -1.84 -20.06
CA LYS A 124 3.38 -2.99 -20.34
C LYS A 124 3.71 -4.18 -19.43
N LYS A 125 5.00 -4.49 -19.28
CA LYS A 125 5.45 -5.56 -18.38
C LYS A 125 5.15 -5.23 -16.93
N LEU A 126 5.42 -4.01 -16.46
CA LEU A 126 5.08 -3.57 -15.10
C LEU A 126 3.60 -3.73 -14.78
N ASN A 127 2.73 -3.38 -15.71
CA ASN A 127 1.29 -3.57 -15.53
C ASN A 127 0.94 -5.06 -15.37
N LEU A 128 1.58 -5.95 -16.15
CA LEU A 128 1.43 -7.40 -15.99
C LEU A 128 1.98 -7.87 -14.63
N CYS A 129 3.12 -7.35 -14.18
CA CYS A 129 3.70 -7.68 -12.87
C CYS A 129 2.72 -7.36 -11.74
N VAL A 130 2.15 -6.15 -11.74
CA VAL A 130 1.14 -5.73 -10.77
C VAL A 130 -0.08 -6.66 -10.79
N ILE A 131 -0.61 -6.96 -11.99
CA ILE A 131 -1.77 -7.85 -12.14
C ILE A 131 -1.48 -9.24 -11.57
N GLN A 132 -0.29 -9.79 -11.82
CA GLN A 132 0.12 -11.10 -11.32
C GLN A 132 0.22 -11.12 -9.79
N ILE A 133 0.89 -10.12 -9.19
CA ILE A 133 1.01 -10.01 -7.74
C ILE A 133 -0.38 -9.84 -7.10
N MET A 134 -1.22 -8.97 -7.67
CA MET A 134 -2.59 -8.77 -7.19
C MET A 134 -3.43 -10.05 -7.28
N LYS A 135 -3.31 -10.80 -8.39
CA LYS A 135 -4.02 -12.07 -8.56
C LYS A 135 -3.61 -13.06 -7.47
N GLN A 136 -2.31 -13.26 -7.27
CA GLN A 136 -1.79 -14.14 -6.23
C GLN A 136 -2.28 -13.72 -4.85
N LEU A 137 -2.20 -12.42 -4.53
CA LEU A 137 -2.66 -11.87 -3.26
C LEU A 137 -4.15 -12.13 -3.02
N CYS A 138 -4.99 -11.99 -4.06
CA CYS A 138 -6.43 -12.27 -3.94
C CYS A 138 -6.72 -13.77 -3.76
N GLU A 139 -5.88 -14.63 -4.32
CA GLU A 139 -6.05 -16.10 -4.24
C GLU A 139 -5.56 -16.67 -2.92
N THR A 140 -4.46 -16.16 -2.37
CA THR A 140 -3.83 -16.73 -1.16
C THR A 140 -4.04 -15.91 0.10
N GLY A 141 -4.32 -14.61 0.00
CA GLY A 141 -4.35 -13.71 1.14
C GLY A 141 -2.98 -13.54 1.83
N ASP A 142 -1.88 -13.83 1.13
CA ASP A 142 -0.55 -13.88 1.74
C ASP A 142 0.03 -12.48 2.06
N ASP A 143 0.44 -12.29 3.32
CA ASP A 143 0.96 -11.03 3.84
C ASP A 143 2.29 -10.59 3.20
N GLU A 144 3.16 -11.51 2.80
CA GLU A 144 4.41 -11.17 2.12
C GLU A 144 4.14 -10.75 0.67
N CYS A 145 3.18 -11.40 0.01
CA CYS A 145 2.70 -10.97 -1.30
C CYS A 145 2.10 -9.54 -1.24
N ALA A 146 1.37 -9.23 -0.17
CA ALA A 146 0.86 -7.88 0.09
C ALA A 146 1.99 -6.86 0.26
N LYS A 147 3.00 -7.16 1.08
CA LYS A 147 4.16 -6.29 1.30
C LYS A 147 4.92 -6.05 0.00
N LEU A 148 5.09 -7.08 -0.84
CA LEU A 148 5.70 -6.96 -2.16
C LEU A 148 4.88 -6.02 -3.06
N LEU A 149 3.56 -6.22 -3.13
CA LEU A 149 2.66 -5.37 -3.92
C LEU A 149 2.74 -3.90 -3.48
N LEU A 150 2.72 -3.64 -2.18
CA LEU A 150 2.83 -2.27 -1.64
C LEU A 150 4.18 -1.64 -1.98
N THR A 151 5.26 -2.40 -1.98
CA THR A 151 6.58 -1.90 -2.41
C THR A 151 6.59 -1.56 -3.89
N VAL A 152 5.98 -2.39 -4.75
CA VAL A 152 5.80 -2.08 -6.18
C VAL A 152 4.97 -0.80 -6.35
N PHE A 153 3.85 -0.64 -5.64
CA PHE A 153 3.05 0.57 -5.70
C PHE A 153 3.80 1.82 -5.24
N LYS A 154 4.62 1.72 -4.19
CA LYS A 154 5.48 2.85 -3.75
C LYS A 154 6.47 3.25 -4.82
N MET A 155 7.10 2.27 -5.50
CA MET A 155 7.98 2.56 -6.64
C MET A 155 7.20 3.27 -7.75
N LEU A 156 6.08 2.69 -8.20
CA LEU A 156 5.27 3.27 -9.29
C LEU A 156 4.81 4.70 -8.99
N HIS A 157 4.42 4.96 -7.74
CA HIS A 157 4.06 6.29 -7.27
C HIS A 157 5.25 7.25 -7.31
N ARG A 158 6.41 6.88 -6.74
CA ARG A 158 7.62 7.72 -6.75
C ARG A 158 8.01 8.10 -8.18
N LEU A 159 7.95 7.14 -9.09
CA LEU A 159 8.35 7.32 -10.49
C LEU A 159 7.29 8.04 -11.35
N GLY A 160 6.17 8.49 -10.78
CA GLY A 160 5.12 9.21 -11.51
C GLY A 160 4.37 8.40 -12.57
N ILE A 161 4.55 7.08 -12.60
CA ILE A 161 3.92 6.18 -13.60
C ILE A 161 2.68 5.47 -13.06
N PHE A 162 2.25 5.78 -11.84
CA PHE A 162 1.12 5.14 -11.19
C PHE A 162 -0.19 5.33 -11.98
N ASP A 163 -0.43 6.52 -12.52
CA ASP A 163 -1.65 6.87 -13.27
C ASP A 163 -1.74 6.18 -14.65
N GLU A 164 -0.65 5.57 -15.11
CA GLU A 164 -0.62 4.88 -16.40
C GLU A 164 -0.97 3.39 -16.29
N MET A 165 -1.05 2.88 -15.06
CA MET A 165 -1.30 1.48 -14.78
C MET A 165 -2.80 1.17 -14.73
N LYS A 166 -3.17 -0.04 -15.18
CA LYS A 166 -4.55 -0.54 -15.11
C LYS A 166 -4.69 -1.42 -13.88
N PHE A 167 -5.36 -0.91 -12.85
CA PHE A 167 -5.59 -1.65 -11.62
C PHE A 167 -6.96 -2.33 -11.62
N TYR A 168 -7.02 -3.53 -11.05
CA TYR A 168 -8.29 -4.13 -10.62
C TYR A 168 -8.71 -3.52 -9.27
N CYS A 169 -9.08 -2.24 -9.27
CA CYS A 169 -9.37 -1.47 -8.05
C CYS A 169 -10.43 -2.14 -7.16
N ASP A 170 -11.45 -2.76 -7.74
CA ASP A 170 -12.49 -3.47 -6.98
C ASP A 170 -11.94 -4.66 -6.19
N LYS A 171 -11.04 -5.44 -6.81
CA LYS A 171 -10.36 -6.56 -6.13
C LYS A 171 -9.41 -6.05 -5.05
N LEU A 172 -8.65 -5.00 -5.35
CA LEU A 172 -7.78 -4.35 -4.36
C LEU A 172 -8.57 -3.85 -3.16
N LEU A 173 -9.76 -3.26 -3.39
CA LEU A 173 -10.62 -2.75 -2.33
C LEU A 173 -11.25 -3.88 -1.52
N SER A 174 -11.66 -4.96 -2.17
CA SER A 174 -12.14 -6.16 -1.49
C SER A 174 -11.07 -6.74 -0.56
N TRP A 175 -9.83 -6.82 -1.03
CA TRP A 175 -8.70 -7.25 -0.20
C TRP A 175 -8.40 -6.27 0.94
N ALA A 176 -8.41 -4.96 0.67
CA ALA A 176 -8.25 -3.93 1.69
C ALA A 176 -9.34 -4.06 2.79
N ASN A 177 -10.57 -4.39 2.41
CA ASN A 177 -11.65 -4.65 3.36
C ASN A 177 -11.36 -5.86 4.25
N SER A 178 -10.87 -6.96 3.68
CA SER A 178 -10.44 -8.13 4.47
C SER A 178 -9.36 -7.76 5.49
N LEU A 179 -8.39 -6.90 5.11
CA LEU A 179 -7.39 -6.41 6.05
C LEU A 179 -7.98 -5.51 7.15
N ILE A 180 -8.93 -4.63 6.82
CA ILE A 180 -9.61 -3.78 7.80
C ILE A 180 -10.35 -4.64 8.82
N LEU A 181 -11.07 -5.67 8.37
CA LEU A 181 -11.79 -6.58 9.27
C LEU A 181 -10.84 -7.37 10.17
N LEU A 182 -9.71 -7.82 9.64
CA LEU A 182 -8.67 -8.48 10.44
C LEU A 182 -8.03 -7.54 11.47
N ASP A 183 -7.72 -6.31 11.06
CA ASP A 183 -7.17 -5.28 11.94
C ASP A 183 -8.15 -4.92 13.06
N TYR A 184 -9.42 -4.77 12.71
CA TYR A 184 -10.51 -4.55 13.64
C TYR A 184 -10.64 -5.68 14.66
N GLN A 185 -10.60 -6.94 14.23
CA GLN A 185 -10.73 -8.11 15.11
C GLN A 185 -9.49 -8.35 15.97
N ARG A 186 -8.28 -8.16 15.42
CA ARG A 186 -7.02 -8.56 16.05
C ARG A 186 -6.22 -7.40 16.66
N LYS A 187 -6.64 -6.15 16.43
CA LYS A 187 -5.89 -4.92 16.77
C LYS A 187 -4.43 -4.99 16.27
N GLN A 188 -4.24 -5.53 15.06
CA GLN A 188 -2.92 -5.80 14.48
C GLN A 188 -2.36 -4.59 13.71
N SER A 189 -1.36 -4.81 12.85
CA SER A 189 -0.48 -3.75 12.35
C SER A 189 -1.16 -2.81 11.34
N GLN A 190 -1.42 -1.58 11.80
CA GLN A 190 -1.96 -0.46 11.04
C GLN A 190 -1.08 0.03 9.87
N LEU A 191 0.13 -0.51 9.67
CA LEU A 191 1.08 -0.02 8.66
C LEU A 191 0.60 -0.30 7.22
N LEU A 192 0.09 -1.50 6.95
CA LEU A 192 -0.41 -1.88 5.62
C LEU A 192 -1.62 -1.03 5.22
N ILE A 193 -2.55 -0.83 6.15
CA ILE A 193 -3.77 -0.02 5.97
C ILE A 193 -3.40 1.42 5.60
N VAL A 194 -2.39 2.01 6.23
CA VAL A 194 -1.95 3.37 5.87
C VAL A 194 -1.34 3.44 4.47
N HIS A 195 -0.57 2.44 4.06
CA HIS A 195 -0.08 2.39 2.69
C HIS A 195 -1.22 2.25 1.69
N LEU A 196 -2.20 1.40 1.96
CA LEU A 196 -3.41 1.27 1.15
C LEU A 196 -4.21 2.57 1.07
N SER A 197 -4.39 3.27 2.19
CA SER A 197 -5.06 4.57 2.22
C SER A 197 -4.37 5.58 1.29
N LYS A 198 -3.03 5.61 1.27
CA LYS A 198 -2.28 6.44 0.32
C LYS A 198 -2.52 6.01 -1.14
N ILE A 199 -2.43 4.71 -1.43
CA ILE A 199 -2.68 4.15 -2.77
C ILE A 199 -4.09 4.52 -3.27
N PHE A 200 -5.11 4.35 -2.45
CA PHE A 200 -6.49 4.71 -2.82
C PHE A 200 -6.68 6.21 -2.99
N SER A 201 -5.93 7.05 -2.27
CA SER A 201 -5.94 8.49 -2.51
C SER A 201 -5.42 8.83 -3.90
N TYR A 202 -4.35 8.16 -4.35
CA TYR A 202 -3.81 8.33 -5.71
C TYR A 202 -4.75 7.77 -6.76
N ILE A 203 -5.34 6.59 -6.54
CA ILE A 203 -6.33 6.00 -7.44
C ILE A 203 -7.51 6.95 -7.66
N LEU A 204 -8.00 7.61 -6.62
CA LEU A 204 -9.16 8.51 -6.70
C LEU A 204 -8.82 9.90 -7.29
N ASN A 205 -7.60 10.40 -7.07
CA ASN A 205 -7.15 11.69 -7.61
C ASN A 205 -6.49 11.58 -8.99
N GLY A 206 -6.19 10.36 -9.45
CA GLY A 206 -5.47 10.11 -10.70
C GLY A 206 -6.31 10.50 -11.92
N PRO A 207 -5.84 11.39 -12.81
CA PRO A 207 -6.65 11.94 -13.92
C PRO A 207 -7.05 10.88 -14.95
N LYS A 208 -6.26 9.79 -15.06
CA LYS A 208 -6.52 8.68 -16.00
C LYS A 208 -7.30 7.53 -15.35
N ASN A 209 -7.50 7.57 -14.03
CA ASN A 209 -8.15 6.49 -13.33
C ASN A 209 -9.67 6.59 -13.47
N LYS A 210 -10.32 5.47 -13.79
CA LYS A 210 -11.78 5.38 -13.95
C LYS A 210 -12.49 4.93 -12.68
N PHE A 211 -11.75 4.71 -11.58
CA PHE A 211 -12.34 4.21 -10.35
C PHE A 211 -13.30 5.24 -9.74
N GLN A 212 -14.58 4.87 -9.68
CA GLN A 212 -15.65 5.68 -9.11
C GLN A 212 -16.22 5.02 -7.85
N ILE A 213 -16.65 5.86 -6.91
CA ILE A 213 -17.41 5.45 -5.72
C ILE A 213 -18.89 5.40 -6.10
N ASP A 214 -19.25 4.42 -6.91
CA ASP A 214 -20.59 4.21 -7.50
C ASP A 214 -21.50 3.31 -6.64
N LYS A 215 -20.97 2.72 -5.56
CA LYS A 215 -21.69 1.77 -4.70
C LYS A 215 -21.46 2.09 -3.22
N LEU A 216 -22.49 1.86 -2.42
CA LEU A 216 -22.43 2.06 -0.97
C LEU A 216 -21.32 1.22 -0.31
N CYS A 217 -21.11 -0.02 -0.77
CA CYS A 217 -20.01 -0.86 -0.25
C CYS A 217 -18.62 -0.27 -0.52
N LYS A 218 -18.41 0.41 -1.66
CA LYS A 218 -17.14 1.10 -1.94
C LYS A 218 -16.94 2.28 -1.00
N LEU A 219 -18.00 3.07 -0.80
CA LEU A 219 -18.00 4.21 0.12
C LEU A 219 -17.67 3.78 1.56
N ILE A 220 -18.32 2.72 2.05
CA ILE A 220 -18.08 2.13 3.37
C ILE A 220 -16.61 1.73 3.53
N ASN A 221 -16.09 0.92 2.60
CA ASN A 221 -14.74 0.38 2.70
C ASN A 221 -13.67 1.48 2.62
N LEU A 222 -13.84 2.46 1.72
CA LEU A 222 -12.92 3.59 1.60
C LEU A 222 -13.00 4.52 2.80
N SER A 223 -14.20 4.78 3.33
CA SER A 223 -14.38 5.59 4.53
C SER A 223 -13.68 4.94 5.73
N ALA A 224 -13.86 3.63 5.94
CA ALA A 224 -13.16 2.89 6.99
C ALA A 224 -11.62 2.97 6.80
N LEU A 225 -11.13 2.70 5.59
CA LEU A 225 -9.70 2.77 5.24
C LEU A 225 -9.10 4.15 5.55
N PHE A 226 -9.79 5.21 5.14
CA PHE A 226 -9.33 6.59 5.33
C PHE A 226 -9.45 7.05 6.77
N ALA A 227 -10.48 6.60 7.49
CA ALA A 227 -10.66 6.94 8.89
C ALA A 227 -9.56 6.33 9.78
N ILE A 228 -9.14 5.09 9.50
CA ILE A 228 -8.01 4.47 10.21
C ILE A 228 -6.71 5.28 9.98
N ASP A 229 -6.40 5.65 8.72
CA ASP A 229 -5.21 6.45 8.41
C ASP A 229 -5.22 7.82 9.09
N LEU A 230 -6.34 8.55 9.02
CA LEU A 230 -6.47 9.85 9.66
C LEU A 230 -6.41 9.76 11.19
N SER A 231 -7.06 8.75 11.78
CA SER A 231 -7.03 8.48 13.22
C SER A 231 -5.59 8.30 13.70
N ARG A 232 -4.80 7.49 12.99
CA ARG A 232 -3.39 7.28 13.31
C ARG A 232 -2.58 8.58 13.24
N LYS A 233 -2.72 9.35 12.16
CA LYS A 233 -2.01 10.64 12.02
C LYS A 233 -2.34 11.61 13.16
N LEU A 234 -3.60 11.70 13.56
CA LEU A 234 -4.01 12.56 14.66
C LEU A 234 -3.44 12.09 16.00
N LYS A 235 -3.38 10.78 16.23
CA LYS A 235 -2.75 10.20 17.42
C LYS A 235 -1.25 10.46 17.46
N ASP A 236 -0.57 10.34 16.33
CA ASP A 236 0.88 10.63 16.21
C ASP A 236 1.15 12.10 16.56
N VAL A 237 0.42 13.04 15.97
CA VAL A 237 0.51 14.48 16.30
C VAL A 237 0.16 14.74 17.76
N SER A 238 -0.88 14.09 18.30
CA SER A 238 -1.26 14.18 19.73
C SER A 238 -0.18 13.67 20.69
N ARG A 239 0.75 12.85 20.22
CA ARG A 239 1.91 12.37 20.99
C ARG A 239 3.15 13.24 20.78
N GLY A 240 3.05 14.32 20.00
CA GLY A 240 4.17 15.20 19.66
C GLY A 240 4.95 14.78 18.41
N PHE A 241 4.46 13.80 17.64
CA PHE A 241 5.12 13.37 16.40
C PHE A 241 4.59 14.17 15.20
N GLY A 242 5.28 15.28 14.91
CA GLY A 242 5.02 16.11 13.73
C GLY A 242 3.74 16.96 13.81
N ASN A 243 3.35 17.54 12.67
CA ASN A 243 2.21 18.46 12.55
C ASN A 243 1.08 17.84 11.70
N PHE A 244 -0.17 18.17 12.03
CA PHE A 244 -1.32 17.77 11.22
C PHE A 244 -1.53 18.76 10.06
N LEU A 245 -1.03 18.40 8.88
CA LEU A 245 -1.22 19.21 7.67
C LEU A 245 -2.38 18.68 6.84
N VAL A 246 -3.33 19.53 6.48
CA VAL A 246 -4.42 19.19 5.56
C VAL A 246 -3.93 19.34 4.12
N THR A 247 -3.51 18.23 3.52
CA THR A 247 -3.13 18.17 2.09
C THR A 247 -4.35 17.88 1.21
N GLN A 248 -4.22 18.02 -0.11
CA GLN A 248 -5.29 17.67 -1.05
C GLN A 248 -5.77 16.21 -0.88
N ASN A 249 -4.85 15.28 -0.64
CA ASN A 249 -5.19 13.90 -0.34
C ASN A 249 -5.96 13.76 0.99
N ASN A 250 -5.66 14.57 2.00
CA ASN A 250 -6.43 14.58 3.24
C ASN A 250 -7.83 15.18 3.02
N LYS A 251 -7.98 16.24 2.19
CA LYS A 251 -9.29 16.80 1.83
C LYS A 251 -10.19 15.74 1.17
N LEU A 252 -9.66 15.01 0.18
CA LEU A 252 -10.37 13.88 -0.45
C LEU A 252 -10.83 12.85 0.59
N LYS A 253 -9.96 12.46 1.52
CA LYS A 253 -10.31 11.51 2.59
C LYS A 253 -11.45 12.03 3.45
N PHE A 254 -11.41 13.30 3.84
CA PHE A 254 -12.50 13.93 4.58
C PHE A 254 -13.80 13.91 3.79
N TYR A 255 -13.78 14.22 2.49
CA TYR A 255 -15.00 14.20 1.67
C TYR A 255 -15.61 12.80 1.57
N VAL A 256 -14.79 11.77 1.38
CA VAL A 256 -15.27 10.38 1.34
C VAL A 256 -15.87 9.97 2.69
N ILE A 257 -15.21 10.30 3.80
CA ILE A 257 -15.73 10.00 5.15
C ILE A 257 -17.01 10.80 5.43
N TYR A 258 -17.04 12.08 5.07
CA TYR A 258 -18.20 12.95 5.22
C TYR A 258 -19.40 12.39 4.44
N LEU A 259 -19.19 11.98 3.20
CA LEU A 259 -20.23 11.34 2.38
C LEU A 259 -20.73 10.05 3.03
N SER A 260 -19.85 9.25 3.64
CA SER A 260 -20.24 8.08 4.43
C SER A 260 -21.07 8.44 5.67
N LEU A 261 -20.80 9.57 6.33
CA LEU A 261 -21.62 10.07 7.44
C LEU A 261 -22.98 10.61 6.97
N VAL A 262 -23.06 11.14 5.74
CA VAL A 262 -24.32 11.52 5.11
C VAL A 262 -25.16 10.29 4.79
N ALA A 263 -24.56 9.28 4.19
CA ALA A 263 -25.20 8.00 3.86
C ALA A 263 -25.43 7.10 5.08
N PHE A 264 -24.91 7.44 6.26
CA PHE A 264 -24.93 6.59 7.44
C PHE A 264 -26.32 6.03 7.80
N PRO A 265 -27.43 6.80 7.75
CA PRO A 265 -28.75 6.28 8.10
C PRO A 265 -29.26 5.15 7.21
N ILE A 266 -28.74 5.02 5.98
CA ILE A 266 -29.12 3.96 5.03
C ILE A 266 -28.11 2.81 4.96
N ILE A 267 -27.02 2.88 5.74
CA ILE A 267 -26.04 1.78 5.84
C ILE A 267 -26.62 0.68 6.74
N ASP A 268 -26.47 -0.58 6.33
CA ASP A 268 -26.84 -1.72 7.16
C ASP A 268 -25.88 -1.83 8.35
N HIS A 269 -26.30 -1.29 9.49
CA HIS A 269 -25.50 -1.28 10.71
C HIS A 269 -25.27 -2.67 11.33
N LYS A 270 -26.05 -3.69 10.94
CA LYS A 270 -25.79 -5.07 11.39
C LYS A 270 -24.64 -5.67 10.60
N LYS A 271 -24.65 -5.47 9.28
CA LYS A 271 -23.61 -5.98 8.38
C LYS A 271 -22.29 -5.23 8.52
N ASP A 272 -22.37 -3.90 8.64
CA ASP A 272 -21.22 -3.00 8.59
C ASP A 272 -20.95 -2.34 9.95
N ALA A 273 -21.16 -3.09 11.05
CA ALA A 273 -20.99 -2.60 12.42
C ALA A 273 -19.58 -2.01 12.68
N PHE A 274 -18.55 -2.62 12.06
CA PHE A 274 -17.14 -2.19 12.16
C PHE A 274 -16.94 -0.73 11.74
N LEU A 275 -17.72 -0.23 10.76
CA LEU A 275 -17.59 1.16 10.29
C LEU A 275 -17.90 2.16 11.40
N ARG A 276 -18.96 1.90 12.18
CA ARG A 276 -19.36 2.80 13.29
C ARG A 276 -18.25 2.95 14.30
N GLU A 277 -17.59 1.85 14.65
CA GLU A 277 -16.51 1.85 15.64
C GLU A 277 -15.27 2.57 15.14
N ILE A 278 -14.90 2.36 13.87
CA ILE A 278 -13.79 3.09 13.24
C ILE A 278 -14.07 4.60 13.19
N LEU A 279 -15.30 5.01 12.86
CA LEU A 279 -15.67 6.43 12.83
C LEU A 279 -15.72 7.05 14.24
N LEU A 280 -16.12 6.28 15.25
CA LEU A 280 -16.02 6.69 16.65
C LEU A 280 -14.56 6.89 17.07
N GLU A 281 -13.66 5.98 16.67
CA GLU A 281 -12.23 6.10 16.95
C GLU A 281 -11.60 7.35 16.30
N LEU A 282 -11.94 7.63 15.03
CA LEU A 282 -11.50 8.85 14.36
C LEU A 282 -12.02 10.09 15.10
N THR A 283 -13.29 10.09 15.50
CA THR A 283 -13.89 11.21 16.24
C THR A 283 -13.24 11.40 17.61
N SER A 284 -12.89 10.31 18.30
CA SER A 284 -12.11 10.36 19.55
C SER A 284 -10.72 10.93 19.33
N SER A 285 -10.06 10.58 18.21
CA SER A 285 -8.73 11.08 17.89
C SER A 285 -8.75 12.59 17.59
N PHE A 286 -9.79 13.08 16.92
CA PHE A 286 -10.01 14.52 16.76
C PHE A 286 -10.27 15.24 18.07
N ARG A 287 -11.06 14.64 18.97
CA ARG A 287 -11.28 15.19 20.31
C ARG A 287 -9.94 15.41 21.02
N SER A 288 -9.10 14.39 21.09
CA SER A 288 -7.79 14.49 21.73
C SER A 288 -6.87 15.51 21.04
N PHE A 289 -6.96 15.62 19.71
CA PHE A 289 -6.24 16.64 18.96
C PHE A 289 -6.71 18.05 19.34
N PHE A 290 -8.02 18.33 19.38
CA PHE A 290 -8.54 19.64 19.75
C PHE A 290 -8.30 20.01 21.21
N GLU A 291 -8.18 19.04 22.12
CA GLU A 291 -7.82 19.31 23.52
C GLU A 291 -6.38 19.83 23.65
N LYS A 292 -5.50 19.48 22.71
CA LYS A 292 -4.07 19.80 22.75
C LYS A 292 -3.65 20.94 21.82
N PHE A 293 -4.34 21.11 20.70
CA PHE A 293 -3.93 22.04 19.66
C PHE A 293 -5.09 22.96 19.25
N SER A 294 -4.78 24.24 19.06
CA SER A 294 -5.66 25.14 18.30
C SER A 294 -5.55 24.80 16.80
N ILE A 295 -6.63 25.01 16.04
CA ILE A 295 -6.64 24.93 14.57
C ILE A 295 -6.50 26.29 13.89
N ASP A 296 -6.35 27.38 14.66
CA ASP A 296 -6.34 28.74 14.13
C ASP A 296 -5.15 29.01 13.19
N TYR A 297 -4.09 28.21 13.30
CA TYR A 297 -2.92 28.26 12.41
C TYR A 297 -3.18 27.68 11.01
N LEU A 298 -4.28 26.94 10.82
CA LEU A 298 -4.63 26.37 9.52
C LEU A 298 -5.36 27.42 8.66
N PRO A 299 -5.27 27.35 7.31
CA PRO A 299 -6.14 28.13 6.43
C PRO A 299 -7.62 27.88 6.72
N LEU A 300 -8.47 28.91 6.57
CA LEU A 300 -9.91 28.84 6.87
C LEU A 300 -10.62 27.66 6.16
N GLU A 301 -10.26 27.40 4.91
CA GLU A 301 -10.77 26.26 4.15
C GLU A 301 -10.48 24.92 4.85
N HIS A 302 -9.26 24.76 5.36
CA HIS A 302 -8.82 23.53 6.05
C HIS A 302 -9.53 23.38 7.41
N GLN A 303 -9.68 24.48 8.15
CA GLN A 303 -10.46 24.49 9.39
C GLN A 303 -11.91 24.07 9.12
N THR A 304 -12.53 24.63 8.08
CA THR A 304 -13.91 24.35 7.68
C THR A 304 -14.11 22.86 7.39
N ILE A 305 -13.23 22.23 6.61
CA ILE A 305 -13.33 20.79 6.31
C ILE A 305 -13.25 19.94 7.58
N ILE A 306 -12.29 20.24 8.47
CA ILE A 306 -12.12 19.53 9.74
C ILE A 306 -13.36 19.67 10.62
N VAL A 307 -13.88 20.89 10.78
CA VAL A 307 -15.04 21.15 11.64
C VAL A 307 -16.33 20.58 11.05
N GLN A 308 -16.54 20.68 9.73
CA GLN A 308 -17.68 20.07 9.06
C GLN A 308 -17.71 18.56 9.26
N TYR A 309 -16.56 17.89 9.07
CA TYR A 309 -16.42 16.47 9.40
C TYR A 309 -16.79 16.20 10.86
N TYR A 310 -16.20 16.96 11.80
CA TYR A 310 -16.34 16.70 13.22
C TYR A 310 -17.77 16.89 13.74
N VAL A 311 -18.43 17.98 13.33
CA VAL A 311 -19.84 18.22 13.67
C VAL A 311 -20.70 17.10 13.10
N ARG A 312 -20.50 16.78 11.82
CA ARG A 312 -21.28 15.72 11.16
C ARG A 312 -21.08 14.38 11.87
N SER A 313 -19.86 14.06 12.30
CA SER A 313 -19.57 12.80 13.00
C SER A 313 -20.24 12.75 14.37
N VAL A 314 -20.22 13.84 15.15
CA VAL A 314 -20.88 13.91 16.46
C VAL A 314 -22.40 13.72 16.34
N VAL A 315 -23.04 14.42 15.40
CA VAL A 315 -24.50 14.31 15.19
C VAL A 315 -24.86 12.89 14.71
N THR A 316 -24.17 12.40 13.68
CA THR A 316 -24.48 11.10 13.05
C THR A 316 -24.25 9.94 14.01
N LEU A 317 -23.17 9.99 14.81
CA LEU A 317 -22.79 8.91 15.73
C LEU A 317 -23.45 9.04 17.13
N LYS A 318 -24.28 10.08 17.35
CA LYS A 318 -24.99 10.40 18.60
C LYS A 318 -24.06 10.53 19.82
N ILE A 319 -22.99 11.32 19.68
CA ILE A 319 -22.00 11.53 20.73
C ILE A 319 -22.46 12.67 21.66
N ASN A 320 -23.24 12.33 22.70
CA ASN A 320 -24.06 13.27 23.47
C ASN A 320 -23.33 14.33 24.35
N HIS A 321 -21.99 14.32 24.47
CA HIS A 321 -21.31 15.10 25.52
C HIS A 321 -20.33 16.19 25.07
N PHE A 322 -19.96 16.26 23.79
CA PHE A 322 -18.75 17.01 23.44
C PHE A 322 -18.96 18.46 22.97
N LEU A 323 -19.98 18.72 22.13
CA LEU A 323 -20.14 20.03 21.49
C LEU A 323 -20.31 21.19 22.49
N LEU A 324 -20.88 20.91 23.66
CA LEU A 324 -21.13 21.92 24.69
C LEU A 324 -19.88 22.31 25.48
N LYS A 325 -18.83 21.47 25.52
CA LYS A 325 -17.67 21.68 26.39
C LYS A 325 -16.42 22.18 25.66
N ASN A 326 -16.33 22.05 24.34
CA ASN A 326 -15.10 22.38 23.62
C ASN A 326 -15.04 23.87 23.24
N LYS A 327 -14.17 24.62 23.92
CA LYS A 327 -13.89 26.04 23.65
C LYS A 327 -13.40 26.29 22.22
N ASN A 328 -12.63 25.38 21.63
CA ASN A 328 -12.11 25.56 20.27
C ASN A 328 -13.23 25.54 19.23
N TYR A 329 -14.26 24.70 19.45
CA TYR A 329 -15.43 24.67 18.58
C TYR A 329 -16.27 25.94 18.70
N SER A 330 -16.48 26.44 19.93
CA SER A 330 -17.26 27.66 20.13
C SER A 330 -16.54 28.90 19.57
N CYS A 331 -15.21 28.97 19.69
CA CYS A 331 -14.40 30.01 19.05
C CYS A 331 -14.52 29.97 17.52
N PHE A 332 -14.36 28.80 16.90
CA PHE A 332 -14.47 28.65 15.45
C PHE A 332 -15.88 28.98 14.93
N SER A 333 -16.93 28.52 15.63
CA SER A 333 -18.32 28.81 15.26
C SER A 333 -18.61 30.31 15.30
N LYS A 334 -18.14 31.01 16.33
CA LYS A 334 -18.24 32.48 16.43
C LYS A 334 -17.51 33.17 15.28
N ARG A 335 -16.33 32.68 14.92
CA ARG A 335 -15.53 33.22 13.81
C ARG A 335 -16.27 33.10 12.47
N ILE A 336 -16.85 31.94 12.15
CA ILE A 336 -17.65 31.76 10.93
C ILE A 336 -18.84 32.74 10.89
N ILE A 337 -19.57 32.87 12.01
CA ILE A 337 -20.72 33.78 12.09
C ILE A 337 -20.28 35.23 11.84
N ASN A 338 -19.16 35.64 12.42
CA ASN A 338 -18.64 37.00 12.24
C ASN A 338 -18.13 37.25 10.81
N GLU A 339 -17.41 36.31 10.20
CA GLU A 339 -16.90 36.45 8.82
C GLU A 339 -18.03 36.45 7.78
N THR A 340 -19.07 35.63 7.96
CA THR A 340 -20.26 35.63 7.08
C THR A 340 -21.09 36.92 7.22
N SER A 341 -21.10 37.55 8.40
CA SER A 341 -21.78 38.83 8.59
C SER A 341 -21.08 40.01 7.91
N LEU A 342 -19.76 39.93 7.71
CA LEU A 342 -18.97 40.97 7.04
C LEU A 342 -19.04 40.86 5.51
N GLY A 343 -19.16 39.64 4.98
CA GLY A 343 -19.27 39.40 3.54
C GLY A 343 -20.59 39.84 2.90
N ASN A 344 -21.64 40.10 3.69
CA ASN A 344 -22.94 40.57 3.21
C ASN A 344 -23.07 42.11 3.13
N ASN A 345 -22.00 42.85 3.48
CA ASN A 345 -21.95 44.31 3.43
C ASN A 345 -21.00 44.84 2.34
N CYS A 346 -20.57 43.98 1.42
CA CYS A 346 -19.87 44.33 0.17
C CYS A 346 -20.74 43.88 -0.99
#